data_AF-A0A2N3D6R8-F1
#
_entry.id   AF-A0A2N3D6R8-F1
#
_cell.length_a   1.000
_cell.length_b   1.000
_cell.length_c   1.000
_cell.angle_alpha   90.00
_cell.angle_beta   90.00
_cell.angle_gamma   90.00
#
_symmetry.space_group_name_H-M   'P 1'
#
loop_
_entity.id
_entity.type
_entity.pdbx_description
1 polymer ?
#
loop_
_entity_poly.entity_id
_entity_poly.type
_entity_poly.pdbx_seq_one_letter_code
_entity_poly.pdbx_strand_id
1 'polypeptide(L)'
;MRWLIAILRRFIVPALVGAWLANIAVYHMLESEGGATDWKSIGVLFAIILAGLIVAWPFYAVLRRLAWPVWVNALLLLVLGTAIGALAAYLIALQIVPDTAGAYIRFGLVVGPVAALFWLAFNFDVLRPKPARQFGDRRG
;
A
#
# COMPACT_ATOMS: atom_id res chain seq x y z
N MET A 1 3.92 23.28 8.90
CA MET A 1 4.92 22.20 9.07
C MET A 1 4.34 20.84 9.50
N ARG A 2 3.53 20.76 10.57
CA ARG A 2 3.00 19.46 11.09
C ARG A 2 2.22 18.62 10.07
N TRP A 3 1.46 19.26 9.19
CA TRP A 3 0.69 18.58 8.13
C TRP A 3 1.59 17.92 7.07
N LEU A 4 2.67 18.58 6.67
CA LEU A 4 3.65 18.05 5.71
C LEU A 4 4.32 16.78 6.27
N ILE A 5 4.72 16.82 7.55
CA ILE A 5 5.31 15.67 8.25
C ILE A 5 4.32 14.49 8.29
N ALA A 6 3.03 14.76 8.51
CA ALA A 6 2.01 13.73 8.50
C ALA A 6 1.87 13.06 7.13
N ILE A 7 1.89 13.83 6.04
CA ILE A 7 1.84 13.28 4.67
C ILE A 7 3.08 12.43 4.37
N LEU A 8 4.27 12.96 4.67
CA LEU A 8 5.53 12.26 4.45
C LEU A 8 5.53 10.90 5.15
N ARG A 9 5.16 10.86 6.44
CA ARG A 9 5.12 9.63 7.22
C ARG A 9 4.06 8.64 6.75
N ARG A 10 2.92 9.15 6.26
CA ARG A 10 1.74 8.32 5.95
C ARG A 10 1.76 7.75 4.54
N PHE A 11 2.40 8.43 3.59
CA PHE A 11 2.38 8.04 2.19
C PHE A 11 3.78 7.86 1.60
N ILE A 12 4.65 8.86 1.75
CA ILE A 12 5.94 8.86 1.04
C ILE A 12 6.90 7.82 1.61
N VAL A 13 7.09 7.78 2.93
CA VAL A 13 7.99 6.82 3.57
C VAL A 13 7.53 5.38 3.32
N PRO A 14 6.25 5.00 3.55
CA PRO A 14 5.81 3.64 3.28
C PRO A 14 5.88 3.26 1.80
N ALA A 15 5.59 4.19 0.88
CA ALA A 15 5.71 3.93 -0.54
C ALA A 15 7.17 3.70 -0.95
N LEU A 16 8.11 4.47 -0.41
CA LEU A 16 9.54 4.34 -0.75
C LEU A 16 10.11 3.02 -0.22
N VAL A 17 9.85 2.69 1.05
CA VAL A 17 10.29 1.43 1.65
C VAL A 17 9.61 0.24 0.98
N GLY A 18 8.30 0.34 0.73
CA GLY A 18 7.54 -0.69 0.02
C GLY A 18 8.05 -0.92 -1.39
N ALA A 19 8.41 0.14 -2.12
CA ALA A 19 8.96 0.03 -3.47
C ALA A 19 10.33 -0.64 -3.49
N TRP A 20 11.21 -0.28 -2.55
CA TRP A 20 12.53 -0.90 -2.43
C TRP A 20 12.41 -2.40 -2.15
N LEU A 21 11.56 -2.79 -1.20
CA LEU A 21 11.36 -4.20 -0.84
C LEU A 21 10.62 -4.98 -1.91
N ALA A 22 9.62 -4.37 -2.54
CA ALA A 22 8.94 -4.97 -3.69
C ALA A 22 9.92 -5.21 -4.83
N ASN A 23 10.88 -4.30 -5.07
CA ASN A 23 11.90 -4.49 -6.09
C ASN A 23 12.80 -5.69 -5.78
N ILE A 24 13.26 -5.81 -4.53
CA ILE A 24 14.04 -6.97 -4.07
C ILE A 24 13.23 -8.26 -4.27
N ALA A 25 11.96 -8.28 -3.87
CA ALA A 25 11.09 -9.45 -3.99
C ALA A 25 10.87 -9.86 -5.46
N VAL A 26 10.65 -8.89 -6.35
CA VAL A 26 10.48 -9.11 -7.79
C VAL A 26 11.75 -9.69 -8.40
N TYR A 27 12.92 -9.14 -8.08
CA TYR A 27 14.20 -9.65 -8.59
C TYR A 27 14.51 -11.05 -8.09
N HIS A 28 14.19 -11.34 -6.82
CA HIS A 28 14.33 -12.68 -6.28
C HIS A 28 13.41 -13.69 -6.98
N MET A 29 12.17 -13.29 -7.31
CA MET A 29 11.25 -14.11 -8.11
C MET A 29 11.77 -14.37 -9.54
N LEU A 30 12.56 -13.45 -10.08
CA LEU A 30 13.14 -13.54 -11.42
C LEU A 30 14.54 -14.16 -11.44
N GLU A 31 15.05 -14.62 -10.29
CA GLU A 31 16.42 -15.12 -10.15
C GLU A 31 17.48 -14.14 -10.69
N SER A 32 17.20 -12.84 -10.56
CA SER A 32 18.01 -11.75 -11.09
C SER A 32 18.73 -10.98 -9.98
N GLU A 33 19.96 -10.56 -10.23
CA GLU A 33 20.74 -9.73 -9.32
C GLU A 33 20.42 -8.23 -9.50
N GLY A 34 20.68 -7.42 -8.46
CA GLY A 34 20.57 -5.96 -8.56
C GLY A 34 19.22 -5.35 -8.14
N GLY A 35 18.31 -6.14 -7.57
CA GLY A 35 17.01 -5.64 -7.08
C GLY A 35 17.11 -4.55 -6.00
N ALA A 36 18.22 -4.48 -5.26
CA ALA A 36 18.42 -3.39 -4.28
C ALA A 36 18.97 -2.10 -4.90
N THR A 37 19.50 -2.16 -6.14
CA THR A 37 20.29 -1.09 -6.76
C THR A 37 19.69 -0.52 -8.04
N ASP A 38 18.69 -1.17 -8.64
CA ASP A 38 17.99 -0.62 -9.81
C ASP A 38 17.04 0.53 -9.41
N TRP A 39 17.58 1.75 -9.42
CA TRP A 39 16.86 2.97 -9.08
C TRP A 39 15.70 3.29 -10.02
N LYS A 40 15.73 2.84 -11.28
CA LYS A 40 14.64 3.07 -12.24
C LYS A 40 13.44 2.21 -11.86
N SER A 41 13.68 0.93 -11.60
CA SER A 41 12.63 0.01 -11.16
C SER A 41 12.04 0.43 -9.81
N ILE A 42 12.88 0.82 -8.85
CA ILE A 42 12.43 1.37 -7.56
C ILE A 42 11.56 2.61 -7.78
N GLY A 43 11.94 3.52 -8.68
CA GLY A 43 11.17 4.71 -9.02
C GLY A 43 9.78 4.40 -9.58
N VAL A 44 9.67 3.42 -10.47
CA VAL A 44 8.39 2.97 -11.03
C VAL A 44 7.51 2.33 -9.95
N LEU A 45 8.07 1.42 -9.14
CA LEU A 45 7.34 0.78 -8.04
C LEU A 45 6.88 1.80 -7.01
N PHE A 46 7.70 2.81 -6.71
CA PHE A 46 7.32 3.92 -5.83
C PHE A 46 6.10 4.67 -6.36
N ALA A 47 6.10 5.02 -7.65
CA ALA A 47 4.97 5.71 -8.27
C ALA A 47 3.69 4.86 -8.22
N ILE A 48 3.77 3.56 -8.51
CA ILE A 48 2.64 2.63 -8.46
C ILE A 48 2.08 2.52 -7.04
N ILE A 49 2.94 2.31 -6.05
CA ILE A 49 2.51 2.17 -4.64
C ILE A 49 1.91 3.48 -4.15
N LEU A 50 2.55 4.62 -4.45
CA LEU A 50 2.04 5.92 -4.04
C LEU A 50 0.65 6.19 -4.64
N ALA A 51 0.45 5.89 -5.93
CA ALA A 51 -0.85 6.01 -6.58
C ALA A 51 -1.90 5.11 -5.91
N GLY A 52 -1.56 3.85 -5.64
CA GLY A 52 -2.43 2.90 -4.94
C GLY A 52 -2.84 3.40 -3.55
N LEU A 53 -1.90 3.96 -2.78
CA LEU A 53 -2.19 4.52 -1.45
C LEU A 53 -3.10 5.75 -1.50
N ILE A 54 -2.90 6.63 -2.48
CA ILE A 54 -3.75 7.80 -2.69
C ILE A 54 -5.18 7.36 -3.05
N VAL A 55 -5.33 6.39 -3.96
CA VAL A 55 -6.63 5.86 -4.38
C VAL A 55 -7.34 5.12 -3.24
N ALA A 56 -6.59 4.35 -2.44
CA ALA A 56 -7.15 3.62 -1.31
C ALA A 56 -7.53 4.53 -0.12
N TRP A 57 -6.95 5.74 -0.01
CA TRP A 57 -7.20 6.71 1.07
C TRP A 57 -8.68 6.87 1.49
N PRO A 58 -9.62 7.21 0.58
CA PRO A 58 -11.03 7.34 0.92
C PRO A 58 -11.63 6.04 1.46
N PHE A 59 -11.18 4.89 0.99
CA PHE A 59 -11.67 3.58 1.45
C PHE A 59 -11.29 3.34 2.92
N TYR A 60 -10.10 3.76 3.35
CA TYR A 60 -9.72 3.74 4.78
C TYR A 60 -10.63 4.64 5.62
N ALA A 61 -11.02 5.81 5.10
CA ALA A 61 -11.91 6.71 5.82
C ALA A 61 -13.28 6.08 6.07
N VAL A 62 -13.74 5.22 5.16
CA VAL A 62 -14.96 4.41 5.31
C VAL A 62 -14.74 3.24 6.28
N LEU A 63 -13.67 2.46 6.11
CA LEU A 63 -13.35 1.32 6.99
C LEU A 63 -13.25 1.73 8.46
N ARG A 64 -12.69 2.91 8.75
CA ARG A 64 -12.61 3.44 10.14
C ARG A 64 -13.97 3.74 10.78
N ARG A 65 -15.05 3.80 9.99
CA ARG A 65 -16.43 3.95 10.51
C ARG A 65 -17.06 2.61 10.87
N LEU A 66 -16.56 1.53 10.27
CA LEU A 66 -16.99 0.19 10.59
C LEU A 66 -16.28 -0.21 11.88
N ALA A 67 -17.04 -0.46 12.95
CA ALA A 67 -16.53 -0.82 14.28
C ALA A 67 -15.98 -2.26 14.32
N TRP A 68 -15.31 -2.67 13.25
CA TRP A 68 -14.78 -4.02 13.09
C TRP A 68 -13.48 -4.22 13.86
N PRO A 69 -13.18 -5.46 14.26
CA PRO A 69 -11.91 -5.79 14.88
C PRO A 69 -10.71 -5.34 14.01
N VAL A 70 -9.63 -4.93 14.67
CA VAL A 70 -8.38 -4.46 14.04
C VAL A 70 -7.87 -5.45 12.98
N TRP A 71 -7.93 -6.75 13.27
CA TRP A 71 -7.46 -7.80 12.37
C TRP A 71 -8.32 -7.92 11.10
N VAL A 72 -9.63 -7.67 11.18
CA VAL A 72 -10.54 -7.67 10.02
C VAL A 72 -10.16 -6.52 9.09
N ASN A 73 -9.97 -5.33 9.66
CA ASN A 73 -9.54 -4.16 8.89
C ASN A 73 -8.15 -4.38 8.26
N ALA A 74 -7.21 -4.99 8.99
CA ALA A 74 -5.90 -5.33 8.46
C ALA A 74 -6.00 -6.32 7.28
N LEU A 75 -6.80 -7.37 7.42
CA LEU A 75 -7.01 -8.38 6.38
C LEU A 75 -7.63 -7.76 5.12
N LEU A 76 -8.66 -6.93 5.27
CA LEU A 76 -9.31 -6.26 4.14
C LEU A 76 -8.35 -5.35 3.39
N LEU A 77 -7.45 -4.67 4.10
CA LEU A 77 -6.44 -3.83 3.48
C LEU A 77 -5.38 -4.63 2.75
N LEU A 78 -5.00 -5.79 3.29
CA LEU A 78 -4.12 -6.71 2.60
C LEU A 78 -4.76 -7.22 1.30
N VAL A 79 -6.01 -7.66 1.36
CA VAL A 79 -6.77 -8.12 0.19
C VAL A 79 -6.92 -7.01 -0.85
N LEU A 80 -7.31 -5.82 -0.42
CA LEU A 80 -7.49 -4.67 -1.30
C LEU A 80 -6.15 -4.25 -1.94
N GLY A 81 -5.07 -4.17 -1.17
CA GLY A 81 -3.75 -3.84 -1.68
C GLY A 81 -3.23 -4.88 -2.67
N THR A 82 -3.49 -6.16 -2.41
CA THR A 82 -3.14 -7.27 -3.32
C THR A 82 -3.91 -7.17 -4.63
N ALA A 83 -5.22 -6.95 -4.57
CA ALA A 83 -6.07 -6.80 -5.76
C ALA A 83 -5.70 -5.56 -6.59
N ILE A 84 -5.48 -4.42 -5.93
CA ILE A 84 -5.05 -3.18 -6.60
C ILE A 84 -3.67 -3.36 -7.24
N GLY A 85 -2.72 -3.98 -6.52
CA GLY A 85 -1.38 -4.25 -7.05
C GLY A 85 -1.43 -5.14 -8.29
N ALA A 86 -2.18 -6.24 -8.24
CA ALA A 86 -2.40 -7.15 -9.36
C ALA A 86 -3.02 -6.43 -10.57
N LEU A 87 -4.08 -5.66 -10.34
CA LEU A 87 -4.76 -4.91 -11.39
C LEU A 87 -3.85 -3.83 -12.00
N ALA A 88 -3.11 -3.08 -11.19
CA ALA A 88 -2.18 -2.06 -11.66
C ALA A 88 -1.07 -2.67 -12.53
N ALA A 89 -0.47 -3.78 -12.08
CA ALA A 89 0.56 -4.48 -12.85
C ALA A 89 0.01 -5.00 -14.19
N TYR A 90 -1.19 -5.58 -14.18
CA TYR A 90 -1.86 -6.04 -15.39
C TYR A 90 -2.15 -4.89 -16.37
N LEU A 91 -2.71 -3.77 -15.88
CA LEU A 91 -3.04 -2.62 -16.72
C LEU A 91 -1.78 -1.96 -17.31
N ILE A 92 -0.70 -1.87 -16.54
CA ILE A 92 0.58 -1.35 -17.04
C ILE A 92 1.15 -2.31 -18.10
N ALA A 93 1.13 -3.62 -17.83
CA ALA A 93 1.64 -4.59 -18.78
C ALA A 93 0.83 -4.61 -20.08
N LEU A 94 -0.49 -4.41 -20.02
CA LEU A 94 -1.36 -4.30 -21.20
C LEU A 94 -0.92 -3.15 -22.13
N GLN A 95 -0.33 -2.09 -21.59
CA GLN A 95 0.13 -0.94 -22.38
C GLN A 95 1.54 -1.13 -22.96
N ILE A 96 2.36 -2.01 -22.38
CA ILE A 96 3.77 -2.18 -22.75
C ILE A 96 3.98 -3.47 -23.55
N VAL A 97 3.41 -4.59 -23.08
CA VAL A 97 3.54 -5.93 -23.66
C VAL A 97 2.19 -6.66 -23.59
N PRO A 98 1.24 -6.36 -24.51
CA PRO A 98 -0.13 -6.86 -24.44
C PRO A 98 -0.20 -8.40 -24.41
N ASP A 99 0.62 -9.06 -25.23
CA ASP A 99 0.60 -10.51 -25.45
C ASP A 99 1.02 -11.30 -24.20
N THR A 100 1.74 -10.67 -23.27
CA THR A 100 2.23 -11.32 -22.04
C THR A 100 1.69 -10.67 -20.76
N ALA A 101 0.72 -9.75 -20.87
CA ALA A 101 0.20 -8.97 -19.75
C ALA A 101 -0.29 -9.84 -18.57
N GLY A 102 -0.84 -11.02 -18.86
CA GLY A 102 -1.25 -11.99 -17.83
C GLY A 102 -0.11 -12.49 -16.94
N ALA A 103 1.11 -12.60 -17.47
CA ALA A 103 2.28 -12.99 -16.67
C ALA A 103 2.64 -11.94 -15.62
N TYR A 104 2.35 -10.66 -15.90
CA TYR A 104 2.67 -9.55 -15.01
C TYR A 104 1.74 -9.43 -13.81
N ILE A 105 0.60 -10.15 -13.80
CA ILE A 105 -0.28 -10.27 -12.63
C ILE A 105 0.52 -10.79 -11.43
N ARG A 106 1.45 -11.72 -11.64
CA ARG A 106 2.29 -12.29 -10.57
C ARG A 106 3.13 -11.22 -9.88
N PHE A 107 3.66 -10.24 -10.61
CA PHE A 107 4.37 -9.11 -10.00
C PHE A 107 3.44 -8.29 -9.13
N GLY A 108 2.25 -7.95 -9.62
CA GLY A 108 1.28 -7.18 -8.84
C GLY A 108 0.79 -7.90 -7.58
N LEU A 109 0.69 -9.24 -7.62
CA LEU A 109 0.40 -10.09 -6.46
C LEU A 109 1.53 -10.12 -5.43
N VAL A 110 2.77 -9.77 -5.80
CA VAL A 110 3.90 -9.63 -4.85
C VAL A 110 3.99 -8.19 -4.33
N VAL A 111 3.89 -7.21 -5.23
CA VAL A 111 4.02 -5.79 -4.91
C VAL A 111 2.87 -5.31 -4.01
N GLY A 112 1.64 -5.73 -4.29
CA GLY A 112 0.44 -5.32 -3.57
C GLY A 112 0.46 -5.65 -2.07
N PRO A 113 0.68 -6.91 -1.66
CA PRO A 113 0.81 -7.27 -0.26
C PRO A 113 1.98 -6.59 0.44
N VAL A 114 3.15 -6.48 -0.21
CA VAL A 114 4.32 -5.80 0.37
C VAL A 114 3.96 -4.35 0.68
N ALA A 115 3.41 -3.62 -0.29
CA ALA A 115 2.98 -2.24 -0.10
C ALA A 115 1.93 -2.11 1.02
N ALA A 116 0.93 -2.99 1.06
CA ALA A 116 -0.13 -2.96 2.08
C ALA A 116 0.41 -3.23 3.48
N LEU A 117 1.26 -4.24 3.64
CA LEU A 117 1.89 -4.61 4.92
C LEU A 117 2.79 -3.49 5.46
N PHE A 118 3.63 -2.92 4.60
CA PHE A 118 4.50 -1.82 5.01
C PHE A 118 3.69 -0.57 5.34
N TRP A 119 2.68 -0.24 4.54
CA TRP A 119 1.80 0.86 4.88
C TRP A 119 1.13 0.66 6.24
N LEU A 120 0.60 -0.54 6.51
CA LEU A 120 0.00 -0.91 7.79
C LEU A 120 0.98 -0.79 8.96
N ALA A 121 2.24 -1.21 8.77
CA ALA A 121 3.27 -1.11 9.81
C ALA A 121 3.52 0.35 10.24
N PHE A 122 3.58 1.28 9.28
CA PHE A 122 3.76 2.72 9.56
C PHE A 122 2.48 3.43 10.03
N ASN A 123 1.32 2.86 9.73
CA ASN A 123 0.00 3.46 9.94
C ASN A 123 -0.90 2.58 10.82
N PHE A 124 -0.32 1.82 11.76
CA PHE A 124 -1.09 0.92 12.62
C PHE A 124 -2.10 1.69 13.51
N ASP A 125 -1.81 2.96 13.81
CA ASP A 125 -2.73 3.88 14.48
C ASP A 125 -4.03 4.10 13.68
N VAL A 126 -4.01 3.87 12.37
CA VAL A 126 -5.18 3.97 11.51
C VAL A 126 -6.19 2.87 11.81
N LEU A 127 -5.73 1.69 12.20
CA LEU A 127 -6.60 0.56 12.52
C LEU A 127 -7.28 0.67 13.88
N ARG A 128 -6.79 1.55 14.77
CA ARG A 128 -7.35 1.70 16.11
C ARG A 128 -8.69 2.45 16.02
N PRO A 129 -9.79 1.91 16.58
CA PRO A 129 -11.06 2.62 16.65
C PRO A 129 -10.86 3.93 17.43
N LYS A 130 -11.50 5.01 16.98
CA LYS A 130 -11.49 6.25 17.75
C LYS A 130 -12.20 5.96 19.09
N PRO A 131 -11.63 6.35 20.24
CA PRO A 131 -12.36 6.27 21.49
C PRO A 131 -13.67 7.05 21.31
N ALA A 132 -14.78 6.44 21.71
CA ALA A 132 -16.06 7.13 21.73
C ALA A 132 -15.85 8.44 22.47
N ARG A 133 -16.12 9.58 21.83
CA ARG A 133 -16.10 10.87 22.52
C ARG A 133 -17.01 10.70 23.74
N GLN A 134 -16.46 10.78 24.94
CA GLN A 134 -17.27 10.83 26.15
C GLN A 134 -18.15 12.08 26.04
N PHE A 135 -19.40 11.88 25.64
CA PHE A 135 -20.45 12.90 25.57
C PHE A 135 -20.94 13.22 26.99
N GLY A 136 -20.02 13.49 27.92
CA GLY A 136 -20.31 13.45 29.34
C GLY A 136 -19.43 14.34 30.19
N ASP A 137 -19.11 15.56 29.72
CA ASP A 137 -18.48 16.56 30.60
C ASP A 137 -18.86 18.00 30.22
N ARG A 138 -20.18 18.24 30.05
CA ARG A 138 -20.76 19.60 30.02
C ARG A 138 -21.87 19.74 31.06
N ARG A 139 -21.61 19.31 32.29
CA ARG A 139 -22.39 19.70 33.47
C ARG A 139 -21.42 19.93 34.63
N GLY A 140 -21.21 21.20 34.96
CA GLY A 140 -20.34 21.69 36.02
C GLY A 140 -20.07 23.16 35.80
#